data_AF-A0A350D2D4-F1
#
_entry.id   AF-A0A350D2D4-F1
#
_cell.length_a   1.000
_cell.length_b   1.000
_cell.length_c   1.000
_cell.angle_alpha   90.00
_cell.angle_beta   90.00
_cell.angle_gamma   90.00
#
_symmetry.space_group_name_H-M   'P 1'
#
loop_
_entity.id
_entity.type
_entity.pdbx_description
1 polymer ?
#
loop_
_entity_poly.entity_id
_entity_poly.type
_entity_poly.pdbx_seq_one_letter_code
_entity_poly.pdbx_strand_id
1 'polypeptide(L)'
;AMPELGSGNGNKRDYYTWIYAHKVMDLAKEKGKAIVIEKLRIKDKGKRGDYSGRLSRRIRHNFAYRKLLERIKLLAKRDGIEVIEVNPAYTSIIGMLKYAPQHMVSKDIASAYVIARKGLGLKEKVPKNYVELLRKLSIEELKEIKEYVREKVKNAYLKAKHMKEISYLIKSLESEPRRVSEPLEGTSLGTQFNPWRVLKVVVLTALSPERVIRDLSVLKDILFRGLWGDPKRARAPTAGGRGVVCVKTQAIFETP
;
A
#
# COMPACT_ATOMS: atom_id res chain seq x y z
N ALA A 1 -2.08 8.41 -14.95
CA ALA A 1 -3.41 8.32 -14.28
C ALA A 1 -4.50 8.41 -15.34
N MET A 2 -5.72 7.91 -15.09
CA MET A 2 -6.87 7.95 -16.02
C MET A 2 -7.91 9.00 -15.55
N PRO A 3 -7.67 10.31 -15.74
CA PRO A 3 -8.55 11.38 -15.23
C PRO A 3 -10.00 11.29 -15.75
N GLU A 4 -10.19 10.67 -16.90
CA GLU A 4 -11.46 10.49 -17.62
C GLU A 4 -12.40 9.51 -16.90
N LEU A 5 -11.87 8.60 -16.09
CA LEU A 5 -12.67 7.70 -15.26
C LEU A 5 -13.19 8.39 -13.98
N GLY A 6 -12.49 9.44 -13.54
CA GLY A 6 -12.82 10.20 -12.33
C GLY A 6 -13.71 11.43 -12.55
N SER A 7 -13.92 11.83 -13.81
CA SER A 7 -14.60 13.07 -14.20
C SER A 7 -15.65 12.83 -15.29
N GLY A 8 -16.67 13.71 -15.37
CA GLY A 8 -17.70 13.67 -16.41
C GLY A 8 -19.00 12.92 -16.08
N ASN A 9 -19.94 12.93 -17.03
CA ASN A 9 -21.24 12.24 -16.92
C ASN A 9 -21.08 10.71 -16.98
N GLY A 10 -22.18 9.97 -16.75
CA GLY A 10 -22.17 8.51 -16.77
C GLY A 10 -21.68 7.96 -18.12
N ASN A 11 -22.20 8.48 -19.22
CA ASN A 11 -21.92 8.02 -20.58
C ASN A 11 -20.45 8.19 -20.98
N LYS A 12 -19.85 9.35 -20.68
CA LYS A 12 -18.42 9.61 -20.96
C LYS A 12 -17.54 8.59 -20.23
N ARG A 13 -17.80 8.36 -18.94
CA ARG A 13 -17.04 7.37 -18.16
C ARG A 13 -17.22 5.96 -18.70
N ASP A 14 -18.45 5.62 -19.10
CA ASP A 14 -18.77 4.34 -19.70
C ASP A 14 -17.99 4.15 -21.02
N TYR A 15 -17.95 5.16 -21.89
CA TYR A 15 -17.16 5.15 -23.11
C TYR A 15 -15.65 4.92 -22.83
N TYR A 16 -15.05 5.72 -21.94
CA TYR A 16 -13.63 5.56 -21.61
C TYR A 16 -13.30 4.23 -20.94
N THR A 17 -14.24 3.69 -20.17
CA THR A 17 -14.05 2.37 -19.54
C THR A 17 -13.93 1.26 -20.61
N TRP A 18 -14.66 1.35 -21.73
CA TRP A 18 -14.48 0.43 -22.86
C TRP A 18 -13.13 0.64 -23.54
N ILE A 19 -12.75 1.90 -23.81
CA ILE A 19 -11.45 2.21 -24.42
C ILE A 19 -10.30 1.61 -23.61
N TYR A 20 -10.29 1.80 -22.29
CA TYR A 20 -9.21 1.25 -21.46
C TYR A 20 -9.25 -0.26 -21.39
N ALA A 21 -10.43 -0.88 -21.36
CA ALA A 21 -10.54 -2.33 -21.42
C ALA A 21 -9.91 -2.87 -22.71
N HIS A 22 -10.25 -2.30 -23.87
CA HIS A 22 -9.62 -2.68 -25.14
C HIS A 22 -8.11 -2.47 -25.13
N LYS A 23 -7.60 -1.33 -24.66
CA LYS A 23 -6.16 -1.09 -24.55
C LYS A 23 -5.43 -2.15 -23.71
N VAL A 24 -6.03 -2.60 -22.61
CA VAL A 24 -5.45 -3.66 -21.78
C VAL A 24 -5.47 -5.00 -22.52
N MET A 25 -6.55 -5.32 -23.22
CA MET A 25 -6.68 -6.54 -24.00
C MET A 25 -5.71 -6.60 -25.17
N ASP A 26 -5.58 -5.51 -25.93
CA ASP A 26 -4.68 -5.42 -27.07
C ASP A 26 -3.23 -5.62 -26.62
N LEU A 27 -2.84 -5.01 -25.51
CA LEU A 27 -1.52 -5.22 -24.91
C LEU A 27 -1.30 -6.67 -24.48
N ALA A 28 -2.31 -7.32 -23.89
CA ALA A 28 -2.23 -8.71 -23.47
C ALA A 28 -2.07 -9.65 -24.68
N LYS A 29 -2.79 -9.39 -25.78
CA LYS A 29 -2.67 -10.10 -27.05
C LYS A 29 -1.30 -9.92 -27.68
N GLU A 30 -0.84 -8.67 -27.81
CA GLU A 30 0.45 -8.33 -28.41
C GLU A 30 1.60 -9.04 -27.68
N LYS A 31 1.53 -9.11 -26.34
CA LYS A 31 2.55 -9.77 -25.52
C LYS A 31 2.34 -11.28 -25.35
N GLY A 32 1.20 -11.83 -25.77
CA GLY A 32 0.84 -13.23 -25.55
C GLY A 32 0.78 -13.60 -24.05
N LYS A 33 0.23 -12.72 -23.21
CA LYS A 33 0.25 -12.89 -21.74
C LYS A 33 -1.15 -12.90 -21.14
N ALA A 34 -1.32 -13.70 -20.09
CA ALA A 34 -2.48 -13.66 -19.23
C ALA A 34 -2.57 -12.34 -18.45
N ILE A 35 -3.78 -12.00 -18.00
CA ILE A 35 -4.05 -10.80 -17.22
C ILE A 35 -4.25 -11.21 -15.76
N VAL A 36 -3.51 -10.56 -14.85
CA VAL A 36 -3.68 -10.79 -13.41
C VAL A 36 -4.37 -9.58 -12.79
N ILE A 37 -5.46 -9.81 -12.06
CA ILE A 37 -6.24 -8.76 -11.39
C ILE A 37 -6.40 -9.06 -9.90
N GLU A 38 -6.51 -8.02 -9.09
CA GLU A 38 -6.87 -8.18 -7.69
C GLU A 38 -8.35 -8.50 -7.53
N LYS A 39 -8.64 -9.46 -6.66
CA LYS A 39 -10.00 -9.73 -6.18
C LYS A 39 -10.42 -8.69 -5.16
N LEU A 40 -10.70 -7.48 -5.62
CA LEU A 40 -11.22 -6.44 -4.75
C LEU A 40 -12.67 -6.78 -4.37
N ARG A 41 -12.89 -7.10 -3.09
CA ARG A 41 -14.24 -7.05 -2.50
C ARG A 41 -14.65 -5.59 -2.36
N ILE A 42 -15.05 -4.99 -3.47
CA ILE A 42 -15.61 -3.64 -3.48
C ILE A 42 -16.97 -3.76 -2.82
N LYS A 43 -17.04 -3.53 -1.51
CA LYS A 43 -18.33 -3.43 -0.81
C LYS A 43 -19.08 -2.28 -1.46
N ASP A 44 -20.21 -2.59 -2.09
CA ASP A 44 -21.13 -1.59 -2.58
C ASP A 44 -21.46 -0.68 -1.40
N LYS A 45 -21.04 0.59 -1.49
CA LYS A 45 -21.18 1.63 -0.46
C LYS A 45 -20.14 1.50 0.67
N GLY A 46 -18.89 1.91 0.40
CA GLY A 46 -17.88 2.14 1.44
C GLY A 46 -18.40 3.06 2.57
N LYS A 47 -17.99 2.81 3.82
CA LYS A 47 -18.22 3.74 4.96
C LYS A 47 -17.41 5.02 4.74
N ARG A 48 -17.87 6.17 5.26
CA ARG A 48 -17.14 7.48 5.27
C ARG A 48 -15.68 7.23 5.66
N GLY A 49 -14.78 7.24 4.69
CA GLY A 49 -13.38 6.87 4.88
C GLY A 49 -12.45 8.06 4.69
N ASP A 50 -11.45 7.89 3.83
CA ASP A 50 -10.39 8.86 3.54
C ASP A 50 -10.90 10.18 2.95
N TYR A 51 -12.09 10.16 2.35
CA TYR A 51 -12.78 11.33 1.81
C TYR A 51 -14.11 11.52 2.55
N SER A 52 -14.41 12.75 2.97
CA SER A 52 -15.70 13.16 3.52
C SER A 52 -16.52 13.96 2.49
N GLY A 53 -17.82 14.14 2.73
CA GLY A 53 -18.67 15.04 1.95
C GLY A 53 -19.03 14.59 0.52
N ARG A 54 -19.25 15.57 -0.37
CA ARG A 54 -19.74 15.41 -1.76
C ARG A 54 -18.74 14.66 -2.64
N LEU A 55 -17.44 14.87 -2.43
CA LEU A 55 -16.35 14.22 -3.16
C LEU A 55 -16.33 12.70 -2.90
N SER A 56 -16.48 12.29 -1.64
CA SER A 56 -16.59 10.88 -1.25
C SER A 56 -17.81 10.18 -1.84
N ARG A 57 -18.98 10.84 -1.84
CA ARG A 57 -20.19 10.32 -2.51
C ARG A 57 -19.95 10.19 -4.01
N ARG A 58 -19.38 11.21 -4.66
CA ARG A 58 -19.07 11.17 -6.09
C ARG A 58 -18.13 10.01 -6.42
N ILE A 59 -17.02 9.84 -5.70
CA ILE A 59 -16.07 8.72 -5.91
C ILE A 59 -16.76 7.35 -5.69
N ARG A 60 -17.59 7.22 -4.65
CA ARG A 60 -18.32 5.96 -4.33
C ARG A 60 -19.41 5.60 -5.34
N HIS A 61 -20.17 6.58 -5.83
CA HIS A 61 -21.21 6.37 -6.85
C HIS A 61 -20.63 6.24 -8.27
N ASN A 62 -19.35 6.55 -8.46
CA ASN A 62 -18.68 6.60 -9.75
C ASN A 62 -17.69 5.45 -9.96
N PHE A 63 -17.97 4.24 -9.46
CA PHE A 63 -16.97 3.17 -9.38
C PHE A 63 -16.66 2.52 -10.76
N ALA A 64 -16.04 3.30 -11.64
CA ALA A 64 -15.58 2.93 -12.97
C ALA A 64 -14.63 1.72 -12.93
N TYR A 65 -13.92 1.52 -11.83
CA TYR A 65 -13.00 0.39 -11.67
C TYR A 65 -13.71 -0.97 -11.64
N ARG A 66 -14.91 -1.07 -11.02
CA ARG A 66 -15.70 -2.32 -11.04
C ARG A 66 -16.15 -2.64 -12.46
N LYS A 67 -16.73 -1.65 -13.15
CA LYS A 67 -17.13 -1.76 -14.56
C LYS A 67 -15.95 -2.10 -15.48
N LEU A 68 -14.78 -1.51 -15.23
CA LEU A 68 -13.56 -1.78 -15.99
C LEU A 68 -13.14 -3.24 -15.85
N LEU A 69 -13.08 -3.75 -14.61
CA LEU A 69 -12.75 -5.15 -14.34
C LEU A 69 -13.78 -6.12 -14.96
N GLU A 70 -15.07 -5.80 -14.85
CA GLU A 70 -16.14 -6.59 -15.48
C GLU A 70 -15.95 -6.67 -17.00
N ARG A 71 -15.64 -5.55 -17.66
CA ARG A 71 -15.40 -5.53 -19.11
C ARG A 71 -14.12 -6.24 -19.52
N ILE A 72 -13.04 -6.09 -18.77
CA ILE A 72 -11.80 -6.83 -19.03
C ILE A 72 -12.08 -8.34 -18.97
N LYS A 73 -12.83 -8.81 -17.96
CA LYS A 73 -13.22 -10.23 -17.86
C LYS A 73 -14.09 -10.69 -19.03
N LEU A 74 -15.07 -9.88 -19.43
CA LEU A 74 -15.93 -10.19 -20.58
C LEU A 74 -15.13 -10.30 -21.88
N LEU A 75 -14.27 -9.32 -22.16
CA LEU A 75 -13.42 -9.30 -23.35
C LEU A 75 -12.40 -10.44 -23.33
N ALA A 76 -11.78 -10.71 -22.19
CA ALA A 76 -10.80 -11.79 -22.05
C ALA A 76 -11.45 -13.16 -22.27
N LYS A 77 -12.66 -13.39 -21.74
CA LYS A 77 -13.43 -14.61 -22.03
C LYS A 77 -13.74 -14.76 -23.52
N ARG A 78 -14.11 -13.68 -24.19
CA ARG A 78 -14.40 -13.68 -25.63
C ARG A 78 -13.16 -13.97 -26.47
N ASP A 79 -12.03 -13.39 -26.08
CA ASP A 79 -10.78 -13.43 -26.85
C ASP A 79 -9.86 -14.60 -26.42
N GLY A 80 -10.32 -15.50 -25.54
CA GLY A 80 -9.56 -16.66 -25.08
C GLY A 80 -8.36 -16.34 -24.19
N ILE A 81 -8.34 -15.16 -23.55
CA ILE A 81 -7.26 -14.72 -22.66
C ILE A 81 -7.60 -15.09 -21.21
N GLU A 82 -6.66 -15.73 -20.53
CA GLU A 82 -6.80 -16.09 -19.13
C GLU A 82 -6.76 -14.85 -18.22
N VAL A 83 -7.70 -14.80 -17.27
CA VAL A 83 -7.74 -13.78 -16.22
C VAL A 83 -7.60 -14.46 -14.86
N ILE A 84 -6.50 -14.17 -14.16
CA ILE A 84 -6.20 -14.74 -12.85
C ILE A 84 -6.56 -13.73 -11.76
N GLU A 85 -7.43 -14.14 -10.82
CA GLU A 85 -7.78 -13.33 -9.65
C GLU A 85 -6.87 -13.65 -8.46
N VAL A 86 -6.21 -12.63 -7.90
CA VAL A 86 -5.33 -12.80 -6.74
C VAL A 86 -5.84 -12.07 -5.51
N ASN A 87 -5.41 -12.52 -4.33
CA ASN A 87 -5.75 -11.87 -3.06
C ASN A 87 -5.09 -10.47 -2.97
N PRO A 88 -5.87 -9.38 -2.79
CA PRO A 88 -5.35 -8.02 -2.67
C PRO A 88 -4.60 -7.73 -1.36
N ALA A 89 -4.58 -8.67 -0.42
CA ALA A 89 -3.94 -8.46 0.87
C ALA A 89 -2.47 -8.00 0.71
N TYR A 90 -2.18 -6.83 1.29
CA TYR A 90 -0.86 -6.20 1.38
C TYR A 90 -0.15 -5.87 0.06
N THR A 91 -0.80 -6.00 -1.11
CA THR A 91 -0.17 -5.75 -2.41
C THR A 91 0.43 -4.35 -2.52
N SER A 92 -0.35 -3.36 -2.11
CA SER A 92 0.08 -1.96 -2.08
C SER A 92 1.20 -1.67 -1.08
N ILE A 93 1.24 -2.39 0.05
CA ILE A 93 2.26 -2.22 1.10
C ILE A 93 3.57 -2.88 0.66
N ILE A 94 3.49 -4.09 0.10
CA ILE A 94 4.63 -4.82 -0.46
C ILE A 94 5.21 -4.03 -1.63
N GLY A 95 4.37 -3.59 -2.56
CA GLY A 95 4.79 -2.78 -3.69
C GLY A 95 5.53 -1.52 -3.21
N MET A 96 4.96 -0.84 -2.22
CA MET A 96 5.51 0.38 -1.66
C MET A 96 6.85 0.17 -0.92
N LEU A 97 6.93 -0.80 -0.02
CA LEU A 97 8.11 -0.97 0.84
C LEU A 97 9.23 -1.77 0.17
N LYS A 98 8.89 -2.72 -0.71
CA LYS A 98 9.88 -3.60 -1.33
C LYS A 98 10.24 -3.14 -2.73
N TYR A 99 9.27 -3.06 -3.63
CA TYR A 99 9.56 -2.96 -5.07
C TYR A 99 9.69 -1.53 -5.59
N ALA A 100 8.96 -0.57 -5.02
CA ALA A 100 9.10 0.83 -5.37
C ALA A 100 10.52 1.37 -5.14
N PRO A 101 11.17 1.17 -3.96
CA PRO A 101 12.54 1.61 -3.76
C PRO A 101 13.56 0.80 -4.57
N GLN A 102 13.31 -0.49 -4.83
CA GLN A 102 14.20 -1.36 -5.62
C GLN A 102 14.23 -0.96 -7.09
N HIS A 103 13.06 -0.72 -7.69
CA HIS A 103 12.94 -0.46 -9.13
C HIS A 103 12.80 1.02 -9.47
N MET A 104 12.79 1.92 -8.47
CA MET A 104 12.60 3.36 -8.65
C MET A 104 11.31 3.70 -9.41
N VAL A 105 10.23 2.98 -9.08
CA VAL A 105 8.92 3.15 -9.71
C VAL A 105 7.89 3.65 -8.70
N SER A 106 6.79 4.19 -9.20
CA SER A 106 5.68 4.62 -8.36
C SER A 106 5.04 3.43 -7.62
N LYS A 107 4.36 3.74 -6.51
CA LYS A 107 3.56 2.76 -5.75
C LYS A 107 2.66 1.90 -6.66
N ASP A 108 2.00 2.52 -7.63
CA ASP A 108 1.01 1.84 -8.46
C ASP A 108 1.67 0.83 -9.42
N ILE A 109 2.80 1.19 -10.02
CA ILE A 109 3.60 0.28 -10.86
C ILE A 109 4.17 -0.86 -10.01
N ALA A 110 4.73 -0.54 -8.84
CA ALA A 110 5.24 -1.56 -7.92
C ALA A 110 4.14 -2.51 -7.44
N SER A 111 2.92 -2.01 -7.22
CA SER A 111 1.77 -2.83 -6.84
C SER A 111 1.35 -3.75 -7.98
N ALA A 112 1.32 -3.25 -9.22
CA ALA A 112 1.07 -4.07 -10.41
C ALA A 112 2.09 -5.21 -10.55
N TYR A 113 3.36 -4.93 -10.26
CA TYR A 113 4.40 -5.96 -10.23
C TYR A 113 4.15 -7.04 -9.17
N VAL A 114 3.73 -6.66 -7.95
CA VAL A 114 3.34 -7.63 -6.91
C VAL A 114 2.14 -8.47 -7.34
N ILE A 115 1.14 -7.87 -7.97
CA ILE A 115 -0.05 -8.56 -8.47
C ILE A 115 0.36 -9.62 -9.49
N ALA A 116 1.20 -9.26 -10.46
CA ALA A 116 1.73 -10.19 -11.46
C ALA A 116 2.48 -11.36 -10.79
N ARG A 117 3.36 -11.08 -9.83
CA ARG A 117 4.10 -12.11 -9.09
C ARG A 117 3.18 -13.06 -8.31
N LYS A 118 2.13 -12.55 -7.70
CA LYS A 118 1.11 -13.38 -7.05
C LYS A 118 0.36 -14.26 -8.04
N GLY A 119 0.08 -13.76 -9.25
CA GLY A 119 -0.53 -14.54 -10.32
C GLY A 119 0.35 -15.70 -10.76
N LEU A 120 1.67 -15.53 -10.69
CA LEU A 120 2.67 -16.59 -10.92
C LEU A 120 2.87 -17.52 -9.70
N GLY A 121 2.11 -17.36 -8.61
CA GLY A 121 2.26 -18.18 -7.41
C GLY A 121 3.50 -17.86 -6.55
N LEU A 122 4.23 -16.77 -6.84
CA LEU A 122 5.43 -16.40 -6.10
C LEU A 122 5.07 -15.79 -4.74
N LYS A 123 5.70 -16.31 -3.67
CA LYS A 123 5.53 -15.79 -2.31
C LYS A 123 6.43 -14.60 -2.05
N GLU A 124 5.89 -13.60 -1.36
CA GLU A 124 6.61 -12.37 -1.03
C GLU A 124 7.33 -12.48 0.31
N LYS A 125 8.67 -12.37 0.26
CA LYS A 125 9.54 -12.34 1.44
C LYS A 125 9.84 -10.90 1.88
N VAL A 126 9.89 -10.69 3.19
CA VAL A 126 10.30 -9.43 3.82
C VAL A 126 11.81 -9.26 3.66
N PRO A 127 12.28 -8.11 3.13
CA PRO A 127 13.70 -7.77 3.08
C PRO A 127 14.40 -7.81 4.45
N LYS A 128 15.69 -8.19 4.48
CA LYS A 128 16.48 -8.39 5.72
C LYS A 128 16.49 -7.17 6.64
N ASN A 129 16.67 -5.98 6.06
CA ASN A 129 16.67 -4.71 6.80
C ASN A 129 15.35 -4.45 7.55
N TYR A 130 14.21 -4.86 7.00
CA TYR A 130 12.93 -4.76 7.70
C TYR A 130 12.77 -5.83 8.78
N VAL A 131 13.39 -7.00 8.62
CA VAL A 131 13.39 -8.03 9.67
C VAL A 131 14.18 -7.54 10.89
N GLU A 132 15.34 -6.91 10.66
CA GLU A 132 16.14 -6.30 11.73
C GLU A 132 15.39 -5.16 12.43
N LEU A 133 14.71 -4.30 11.66
CA LEU A 133 13.83 -3.27 12.19
C LEU A 133 12.74 -3.86 13.10
N LEU A 134 12.05 -4.93 12.65
CA LEU A 134 10.99 -5.56 13.42
C LEU A 134 11.51 -6.25 14.69
N ARG A 135 12.77 -6.69 14.72
CA ARG A 135 13.39 -7.27 15.93
C ARG A 135 13.71 -6.22 16.99
N LYS A 136 14.03 -5.00 16.57
CA LYS A 136 14.31 -3.87 17.47
C LYS A 136 13.03 -3.19 17.99
N LEU A 137 11.90 -3.46 17.36
CA LEU A 137 10.63 -2.80 17.64
C LEU A 137 10.19 -2.99 19.10
N SER A 138 10.07 -1.90 19.84
CA SER A 138 9.61 -1.88 21.23
C SER A 138 8.14 -1.48 21.37
N ILE A 139 7.56 -1.76 22.54
CA ILE A 139 6.19 -1.32 22.87
C ILE A 139 6.17 0.20 23.04
N GLU A 140 7.25 0.79 23.55
CA GLU A 140 7.45 2.22 23.75
C GLU A 140 7.38 2.96 22.41
N GLU A 141 8.09 2.48 21.39
CA GLU A 141 8.04 3.05 20.02
C GLU A 141 6.62 3.00 19.43
N LEU A 142 5.88 1.92 19.67
CA LEU A 142 4.49 1.83 19.22
C LEU A 142 3.57 2.81 19.96
N LYS A 143 3.84 3.10 21.25
CA LYS A 143 3.12 4.13 22.01
C LYS A 143 3.46 5.54 21.49
N GLU A 144 4.71 5.80 21.15
CA GLU A 144 5.12 7.07 20.52
C GLU A 144 4.41 7.30 19.18
N ILE A 145 4.39 6.28 18.31
CA ILE A 145 3.66 6.35 17.03
C ILE A 145 2.16 6.59 17.28
N LYS A 146 1.60 6.01 18.35
CA LYS A 146 0.19 6.21 18.74
C LYS A 146 -0.09 7.66 19.11
N GLU A 147 0.77 8.29 19.90
CA GLU A 147 0.66 9.72 20.26
C GLU A 147 0.88 10.61 19.04
N TYR A 148 1.89 10.33 18.21
CA TYR A 148 2.14 11.05 16.97
C TYR A 148 0.92 11.05 16.03
N VAL A 149 0.25 9.90 15.86
CA VAL A 149 -1.00 9.80 15.09
C VAL A 149 -2.12 10.61 15.73
N ARG A 150 -2.22 10.61 17.07
CA ARG A 150 -3.23 11.39 17.80
C ARG A 150 -3.05 12.89 17.55
N GLU A 151 -1.83 13.38 17.53
CA GLU A 151 -1.52 14.80 17.30
C GLU A 151 -1.66 15.21 15.84
N LYS A 152 -1.03 14.47 14.91
CA LYS A 152 -0.87 14.89 13.52
C LYS A 152 -2.08 14.62 12.64
N VAL A 153 -2.86 13.58 12.90
CA VAL A 153 -3.98 13.23 12.02
C VAL A 153 -5.20 14.08 12.33
N LYS A 154 -5.61 14.94 11.40
CA LYS A 154 -6.84 15.75 11.60
C LYS A 154 -8.12 14.97 11.32
N ASN A 155 -8.08 14.03 10.38
CA ASN A 155 -9.26 13.24 10.01
C ASN A 155 -9.61 12.21 11.11
N ALA A 156 -10.78 12.40 11.76
CA ALA A 156 -11.24 11.55 12.86
C ALA A 156 -11.35 10.06 12.49
N TYR A 157 -11.78 9.74 11.27
CA TYR A 157 -11.89 8.34 10.83
C TYR A 157 -10.52 7.69 10.65
N LEU A 158 -9.60 8.37 9.96
CA LEU A 158 -8.24 7.89 9.79
C LEU A 158 -7.54 7.72 11.14
N LYS A 159 -7.69 8.70 12.02
CA LYS A 159 -7.17 8.65 13.40
C LYS A 159 -7.67 7.40 14.11
N ALA A 160 -8.98 7.19 14.18
CA ALA A 160 -9.57 6.01 14.83
C ALA A 160 -9.08 4.68 14.22
N LYS A 161 -8.92 4.62 12.90
CA LYS A 161 -8.40 3.44 12.19
C LYS A 161 -6.95 3.13 12.57
N HIS A 162 -6.07 4.12 12.49
CA HIS A 162 -4.66 3.95 12.89
C HIS A 162 -4.54 3.61 14.37
N MET A 163 -5.29 4.29 15.25
CA MET A 163 -5.31 4.02 16.68
C MET A 163 -5.74 2.59 17.01
N LYS A 164 -6.75 2.06 16.30
CA LYS A 164 -7.20 0.68 16.46
C LYS A 164 -6.16 -0.32 15.97
N GLU A 165 -5.52 -0.04 14.83
CA GLU A 165 -4.45 -0.88 14.30
C GLU A 165 -3.25 -0.94 15.26
N ILE A 166 -2.80 0.20 15.79
CA ILE A 166 -1.67 0.29 16.73
C ILE A 166 -2.02 -0.36 18.07
N SER A 167 -3.19 -0.06 18.64
CA SER A 167 -3.59 -0.65 19.93
C SER A 167 -3.74 -2.17 19.85
N TYR A 168 -4.19 -2.69 18.70
CA TYR A 168 -4.20 -4.12 18.46
C TYR A 168 -2.78 -4.70 18.49
N LEU A 169 -1.81 -4.06 17.83
CA LEU A 169 -0.41 -4.51 17.84
C LEU A 169 0.21 -4.47 19.24
N ILE A 170 -0.03 -3.41 20.01
CA ILE A 170 0.48 -3.27 21.39
C ILE A 170 -0.05 -4.40 22.27
N LYS A 171 -1.39 -4.57 22.34
CA LYS A 171 -2.02 -5.63 23.16
C LYS A 171 -1.47 -7.01 22.82
N SER A 172 -1.24 -7.22 21.54
CA SER A 172 -0.73 -8.46 20.98
C SER A 172 0.74 -8.75 21.32
N LEU A 173 1.58 -7.71 21.42
CA LEU A 173 2.97 -7.85 21.86
C LEU A 173 3.05 -8.02 23.39
N GLU A 174 2.16 -7.37 24.14
CA GLU A 174 2.08 -7.48 25.60
C GLU A 174 1.62 -8.88 26.07
N SER A 175 0.84 -9.60 25.26
CA SER A 175 0.28 -10.91 25.66
C SER A 175 1.27 -12.08 25.70
N GLU A 176 2.50 -11.97 25.15
CA GLU A 176 3.54 -13.02 25.26
C GLU A 176 4.96 -12.45 25.27
N PRO A 177 5.64 -12.35 26.44
CA PRO A 177 6.99 -11.79 26.53
C PRO A 177 8.14 -12.79 26.28
N ARG A 178 7.90 -14.07 25.96
CA ARG A 178 8.98 -15.07 25.92
C ARG A 178 8.68 -16.30 25.04
N ARG A 179 9.31 -16.36 23.87
CA ARG A 179 9.91 -17.55 23.22
C ARG A 179 10.44 -17.15 21.82
N VAL A 180 11.66 -16.63 21.78
CA VAL A 180 12.46 -16.61 20.54
C VAL A 180 13.66 -17.52 20.79
N SER A 181 13.45 -18.82 20.63
CA SER A 181 14.52 -19.80 20.63
C SER A 181 14.21 -20.84 19.57
N GLU A 182 14.34 -20.45 18.31
CA GLU A 182 14.56 -21.38 17.20
C GLU A 182 15.16 -20.64 15.99
N PRO A 183 16.36 -21.03 15.52
CA PRO A 183 16.94 -20.51 14.29
C PRO A 183 16.28 -21.22 13.11
N LEU A 184 15.24 -20.62 12.53
CA LEU A 184 14.55 -21.17 11.39
C LEU A 184 14.95 -20.45 10.10
N GLU A 185 15.62 -21.20 9.25
CA GLU A 185 15.79 -20.94 7.83
C GLU A 185 14.50 -20.38 7.23
N GLY A 186 14.62 -19.20 6.63
CA GLY A 186 13.71 -18.65 5.63
C GLY A 186 12.19 -18.75 5.91
N THR A 187 11.57 -17.58 6.01
CA THR A 187 10.20 -17.27 5.51
C THR A 187 9.11 -17.04 6.57
N SER A 188 9.35 -17.30 7.85
CA SER A 188 8.48 -16.84 8.93
C SER A 188 9.33 -16.35 10.09
N LEU A 189 9.32 -15.03 10.35
CA LEU A 189 9.37 -14.63 11.75
C LEU A 189 8.26 -15.47 12.41
N GLY A 190 8.54 -16.23 13.47
CA GLY A 190 7.55 -16.97 14.26
C GLY A 190 6.49 -16.05 14.93
N THR A 191 6.24 -14.90 14.34
CA THR A 191 5.28 -13.88 14.72
C THR A 191 3.86 -14.35 14.42
N GLN A 192 3.01 -14.24 15.42
CA GLN A 192 1.55 -14.23 15.29
C GLN A 192 1.02 -13.14 14.32
N PHE A 193 1.87 -12.19 13.90
CA PHE A 193 1.53 -11.06 13.04
C PHE A 193 2.03 -11.22 11.62
N ASN A 194 1.22 -10.75 10.68
CA ASN A 194 1.69 -10.53 9.32
C ASN A 194 2.72 -9.37 9.33
N PRO A 195 3.99 -9.59 8.96
CA PRO A 195 5.04 -8.58 9.07
C PRO A 195 4.74 -7.34 8.22
N TRP A 196 4.04 -7.50 7.10
CA TRP A 196 3.61 -6.37 6.27
C TRP A 196 2.60 -5.46 6.98
N ARG A 197 1.81 -6.00 7.91
CA ARG A 197 0.89 -5.20 8.74
C ARG A 197 1.65 -4.36 9.76
N VAL A 198 2.67 -4.94 10.40
CA VAL A 198 3.50 -4.21 11.38
C VAL A 198 4.30 -3.12 10.67
N LEU A 199 4.93 -3.44 9.53
CA LEU A 199 5.69 -2.48 8.73
C LEU A 199 4.82 -1.33 8.21
N LYS A 200 3.56 -1.58 7.87
CA LYS A 200 2.61 -0.49 7.52
C LYS A 200 2.44 0.51 8.67
N VAL A 201 2.40 0.02 9.91
CA VAL A 201 2.28 0.90 11.08
C VAL A 201 3.61 1.62 11.33
N VAL A 202 4.68 0.86 11.52
CA VAL A 202 5.99 1.39 11.94
C VAL A 202 6.61 2.30 10.90
N VAL A 203 6.50 1.95 9.61
CA VAL A 203 7.15 2.71 8.54
C VAL A 203 6.16 3.70 7.93
N LEU A 204 5.06 3.22 7.37
CA LEU A 204 4.18 4.09 6.56
C LEU A 204 3.40 5.08 7.41
N THR A 205 2.88 4.64 8.56
CA THR A 205 2.09 5.51 9.43
C THR A 205 2.99 6.51 10.16
N ALA A 206 4.20 6.11 10.59
CA ALA A 206 5.17 7.03 11.17
C ALA A 206 5.64 8.10 10.17
N LEU A 207 5.88 7.72 8.90
CA LEU A 207 6.33 8.67 7.87
C LEU A 207 5.23 9.64 7.41
N SER A 208 4.01 9.15 7.20
CA SER A 208 2.89 10.01 6.78
C SER A 208 1.54 9.42 7.21
N PRO A 209 1.05 9.80 8.40
CA PRO A 209 -0.17 9.22 8.95
C PRO A 209 -1.44 9.80 8.30
N GLU A 210 -1.37 10.97 7.66
CA GLU A 210 -2.52 11.58 6.98
C GLU A 210 -2.68 11.15 5.52
N ARG A 211 -1.58 10.82 4.84
CA ARG A 211 -1.58 10.59 3.39
C ARG A 211 -0.66 9.46 3.01
N VAL A 212 -1.11 8.66 2.05
CA VAL A 212 -0.26 7.63 1.47
C VAL A 212 0.75 8.29 0.53
N ILE A 213 2.04 8.18 0.87
CA ILE A 213 3.14 8.67 0.03
C ILE A 213 3.15 7.86 -1.27
N ARG A 214 2.98 8.53 -2.41
CA ARG A 214 2.95 7.85 -3.73
C ARG A 214 4.34 7.61 -4.30
N ASP A 215 5.29 8.44 -3.91
CA ASP A 215 6.68 8.40 -4.34
C ASP A 215 7.61 8.29 -3.13
N LEU A 216 8.23 7.12 -2.99
CA LEU A 216 9.19 6.81 -1.93
C LEU A 216 10.64 6.83 -2.40
N SER A 217 10.91 7.28 -3.63
CA SER A 217 12.28 7.41 -4.15
C SER A 217 13.18 8.21 -3.21
N VAL A 218 12.61 9.22 -2.58
CA VAL A 218 13.17 10.14 -1.58
C VAL A 218 13.65 9.42 -0.32
N LEU A 219 12.98 8.32 0.03
CA LEU A 219 13.23 7.53 1.23
C LEU A 219 13.99 6.22 0.90
N LYS A 220 14.49 6.07 -0.33
CA LYS A 220 15.17 4.86 -0.80
C LYS A 220 16.32 4.44 0.11
N ASP A 221 17.18 5.38 0.51
CA ASP A 221 18.31 5.03 1.37
C ASP A 221 17.88 4.47 2.72
N ILE A 222 16.82 5.01 3.30
CA ILE A 222 16.30 4.56 4.59
C ILE A 222 15.61 3.20 4.41
N LEU A 223 14.71 3.10 3.43
CA LEU A 223 13.86 1.94 3.20
C LEU A 223 14.60 0.74 2.60
N PHE A 224 15.66 0.98 1.82
CA PHE A 224 16.41 -0.08 1.14
C PHE A 224 17.74 -0.37 1.83
N ARG A 225 18.52 0.65 2.23
CA ARG A 225 19.82 0.45 2.89
C ARG A 225 19.71 0.24 4.39
N GLY A 226 18.54 0.50 5.00
CA GLY A 226 18.34 0.32 6.44
C GLY A 226 19.06 1.38 7.28
N LEU A 227 19.32 2.56 6.72
CA LEU A 227 19.87 3.72 7.43
C LEU A 227 18.78 4.37 8.27
N TRP A 228 18.43 3.66 9.33
CA TRP A 228 17.40 4.00 10.30
C TRP A 228 18.03 4.89 11.39
N GLY A 229 17.58 6.15 11.52
CA GLY A 229 18.05 7.08 12.58
C GLY A 229 18.78 8.34 12.10
N ASP A 230 19.33 8.33 10.88
CA ASP A 230 20.01 9.53 10.36
C ASP A 230 18.99 10.58 9.86
N PRO A 231 19.04 11.84 10.33
CA PRO A 231 18.20 12.91 9.81
C PRO A 231 18.59 13.25 8.36
N LYS A 232 17.89 12.67 7.38
CA LYS A 232 18.07 12.99 5.96
C LYS A 232 17.03 14.01 5.48
N ARG A 233 17.50 15.20 5.09
CA ARG A 233 16.68 16.19 4.36
C ARG A 233 16.51 15.69 2.92
N ALA A 234 15.30 15.30 2.55
CA ALA A 234 15.04 14.79 1.20
C ALA A 234 13.79 15.47 0.60
N ARG A 235 13.90 15.93 -0.66
CA ARG A 235 12.81 16.65 -1.36
C ARG A 235 11.82 15.66 -1.95
N ALA A 236 10.60 15.58 -1.43
CA ALA A 236 9.51 14.84 -2.08
C ALA A 236 8.69 15.74 -3.02
N PRO A 237 8.36 15.29 -4.25
CA PRO A 237 7.45 16.02 -5.11
C PRO A 237 6.03 15.96 -4.54
N THR A 238 5.53 17.08 -4.03
CA THR A 238 4.09 17.25 -3.74
C THR A 238 3.35 17.51 -5.05
N ALA A 239 2.15 16.94 -5.19
CA ALA A 239 1.23 17.30 -6.26
C ALA A 239 0.81 18.77 -6.08
N GLY A 240 1.45 19.67 -6.85
CA GLY A 240 1.43 21.11 -6.66
C GLY A 240 2.85 21.57 -6.35
N GLY A 241 3.58 21.97 -7.39
CA GLY A 241 5.00 22.34 -7.31
C GLY A 241 5.27 23.37 -6.20
N ARG A 242 6.41 23.18 -5.53
CA ARG A 242 6.95 23.94 -4.38
C ARG A 242 6.33 23.59 -3.03
N GLY A 243 6.66 22.40 -2.53
CA GLY A 243 6.59 22.06 -1.11
C GLY A 243 7.82 21.24 -0.72
N VAL A 244 8.62 21.73 0.22
CA VAL A 244 9.68 20.91 0.85
C VAL A 244 9.01 20.09 1.94
N VAL A 245 8.81 18.79 1.71
CA VAL A 245 8.46 17.88 2.81
C VAL A 245 9.75 17.62 3.58
N CYS A 246 9.98 18.40 4.63
CA CYS A 246 10.98 18.04 5.63
C CYS A 246 10.41 16.85 6.41
N VAL A 247 10.75 15.63 6.00
CA VAL A 247 10.51 14.47 6.86
C VAL A 247 11.51 14.62 7.99
N LYS A 248 11.08 15.22 9.10
CA LYS A 248 11.77 15.04 10.38
C LYS A 248 11.66 13.56 10.69
N THR A 249 12.66 12.78 10.30
CA THR A 249 12.93 11.42 10.78
C THR A 249 13.36 11.46 12.25
N GLN A 250 12.80 12.36 13.06
CA GLN A 250 13.16 12.55 14.47
C GLN A 250 12.51 11.51 15.40
N ALA A 251 11.92 10.43 14.88
CA ALA A 251 11.23 9.46 15.72
C ALA A 251 10.97 8.12 15.01
N ILE A 252 11.97 7.56 14.33
CA ILE A 252 11.86 6.12 13.97
C ILE A 252 12.97 5.32 14.65
N PHE A 253 14.17 5.87 14.86
CA PHE A 253 15.22 5.26 15.70
C PHE A 253 16.16 6.33 16.25
N GLU A 254 15.79 7.02 17.32
CA GLU A 254 16.79 7.62 18.21
C GLU A 254 16.93 6.66 19.38
N THR A 255 18.02 5.91 19.43
CA THR A 255 18.52 5.35 20.69
C THR A 255 19.90 5.98 20.95
N PRO A 256 20.26 6.21 22.23
CA PRO A 256 21.42 7.01 22.63
C PRO A 256 22.76 6.52 22.06
#